data_AF-A0A6L7ZZG4-F1
#
_entry.id   AF-A0A6L7ZZG4-F1
#
_cell.length_a   1.000
_cell.length_b   1.000
_cell.length_c   1.000
_cell.angle_alpha   90.00
_cell.angle_beta   90.00
_cell.angle_gamma   90.00
#
_symmetry.space_group_name_H-M   'P 1'
#
loop_
_entity.id
_entity.type
_entity.pdbx_description
1 polymer ?
#
loop_
_entity_poly.entity_id
_entity_poly.type
_entity_poly.pdbx_seq_one_letter_code
_entity_poly.pdbx_strand_id
1 'polypeptide(L)'
;KTASGRTLGAYERIDVEQALRAITLGAAYTLKLDGEIGSIECGKRADFAVLEDDPTEIGADRLRDVSVWGTVQDGRVFPAAEI
;
A
#
# COMPACT_ATOMS: atom_id res chain seq x y z
N LYS A 1 -2.07 -8.65 -15.65
CA LYS A 1 -2.45 -9.23 -16.97
C LYS A 1 -3.54 -10.28 -16.74
N THR A 2 -4.39 -10.58 -17.72
CA THR A 2 -5.36 -11.71 -17.62
C THR A 2 -4.66 -13.06 -17.82
N ALA A 3 -5.36 -14.17 -17.55
CA ALA A 3 -4.81 -15.52 -17.73
C ALA A 3 -4.36 -15.84 -19.18
N SER A 4 -4.91 -15.17 -20.19
CA SER A 4 -4.49 -15.28 -21.59
C SER A 4 -3.39 -14.29 -21.99
N GLY A 5 -2.80 -13.55 -21.06
CA GLY A 5 -1.76 -12.56 -21.32
C GLY A 5 -2.28 -11.19 -21.82
N ARG A 6 -3.59 -11.03 -22.02
CA ARG A 6 -4.18 -9.75 -22.43
C ARG A 6 -4.11 -8.71 -21.31
N THR A 7 -3.80 -7.46 -21.68
CA THR A 7 -3.94 -6.30 -20.78
C THR A 7 -5.43 -5.95 -20.64
N LEU A 8 -5.93 -5.94 -19.41
CA LEU A 8 -7.26 -5.44 -19.08
C LEU A 8 -7.14 -3.99 -18.57
N GLY A 9 -8.08 -3.12 -18.96
CA GLY A 9 -8.18 -1.76 -18.44
C GLY A 9 -6.93 -0.90 -18.64
N ALA A 10 -6.40 -0.84 -19.87
CA ALA A 10 -5.13 -0.15 -20.13
C ALA A 10 -5.19 1.35 -19.83
N TYR A 11 -6.37 1.96 -19.99
CA TYR A 11 -6.59 3.40 -19.83
C TYR A 11 -6.99 3.78 -18.40
N GLU A 12 -7.36 2.80 -17.58
CA GLU A 12 -7.74 2.93 -16.17
C GLU A 12 -6.53 2.76 -15.23
N ARG A 13 -5.34 2.53 -15.78
CA ARG A 13 -4.11 2.40 -15.00
C ARG A 13 -3.73 3.75 -14.38
N ILE A 14 -3.46 3.71 -13.10
CA ILE A 14 -2.86 4.80 -12.34
C ILE A 14 -1.38 4.49 -12.09
N ASP A 15 -0.59 5.54 -11.85
CA ASP A 15 0.80 5.37 -11.45
C ASP A 15 0.91 4.82 -10.00
N VAL A 16 2.12 4.44 -9.61
CA VAL A 16 2.37 3.82 -8.29
C VAL A 16 2.05 4.79 -7.16
N GLU A 17 2.41 6.06 -7.31
CA GLU A 17 2.17 7.10 -6.30
C GLU A 17 0.66 7.31 -6.08
N GLN A 18 -0.10 7.38 -7.16
CA GLN A 18 -1.54 7.44 -7.15
C GLN A 18 -2.15 6.20 -6.48
N ALA A 19 -1.63 5.00 -6.75
CA ALA A 19 -2.11 3.77 -6.14
C ALA A 19 -1.85 3.72 -4.63
N LEU A 20 -0.62 4.07 -4.19
CA LEU A 20 -0.26 4.17 -2.78
C LEU A 20 -1.13 5.19 -2.06
N ARG A 21 -1.34 6.37 -2.66
CA ARG A 21 -2.24 7.38 -2.12
C ARG A 21 -3.68 6.85 -2.02
N ALA A 22 -4.19 6.20 -3.06
CA ALA A 22 -5.57 5.71 -3.11
C ALA A 22 -5.86 4.71 -1.99
N ILE A 23 -4.92 3.82 -1.67
CA ILE A 23 -5.08 2.79 -0.63
C ILE A 23 -4.68 3.23 0.78
N THR A 24 -4.10 4.44 0.92
CA THR A 24 -3.73 5.02 2.23
C THR A 24 -4.56 6.27 2.53
N LEU A 25 -4.01 7.47 2.28
CA LEU A 25 -4.64 8.75 2.57
C LEU A 25 -5.98 8.94 1.84
N GLY A 26 -6.10 8.44 0.60
CA GLY A 26 -7.33 8.50 -0.19
C GLY A 26 -8.47 7.68 0.42
N ALA A 27 -8.16 6.49 0.93
CA ALA A 27 -9.13 5.66 1.65
C ALA A 27 -9.52 6.31 2.99
N ALA A 28 -8.54 6.81 3.75
CA ALA A 28 -8.79 7.52 5.00
C ALA A 28 -9.68 8.76 4.81
N TYR A 29 -9.40 9.56 3.78
CA TYR A 29 -10.21 10.73 3.42
C TYR A 29 -11.65 10.34 3.06
N THR A 30 -11.82 9.27 2.28
CA THR A 30 -13.15 8.77 1.90
C THR A 30 -13.98 8.37 3.14
N LEU A 31 -13.32 7.82 4.16
CA LEU A 31 -13.93 7.44 5.43
C LEU A 31 -14.04 8.59 6.44
N LYS A 32 -13.53 9.80 6.11
CA LYS A 32 -13.38 10.94 7.03
C LYS A 32 -12.53 10.62 8.27
N LEU A 33 -11.56 9.72 8.10
CA LEU A 33 -10.60 9.31 9.13
C LEU A 33 -9.19 9.83 8.82
N ASP A 34 -9.03 10.75 7.86
CA ASP A 34 -7.75 11.34 7.47
C ASP A 34 -7.09 12.18 8.56
N GLY A 35 -7.81 12.52 9.64
CA GLY A 35 -7.24 13.05 10.87
C GLY A 35 -6.67 11.99 11.82
N GLU A 36 -6.99 10.71 11.62
CA GLU A 36 -6.65 9.61 12.53
C GLU A 36 -5.71 8.56 11.90
N ILE A 37 -5.86 8.27 10.61
CA ILE A 37 -5.14 7.21 9.88
C ILE A 37 -4.78 7.64 8.45
N GLY A 38 -4.04 6.79 7.74
CA GLY A 38 -3.75 6.96 6.30
C GLY A 38 -2.49 7.76 5.98
N SER A 39 -1.82 8.34 6.97
CA SER A 39 -0.48 8.92 6.85
C SER A 39 0.32 8.70 8.13
N ILE A 40 1.64 8.76 8.00
CA ILE A 40 2.58 8.67 9.14
C ILE A 40 2.86 10.08 9.64
N GLU A 41 2.09 10.53 10.62
CA GLU A 41 2.19 11.87 11.22
C GLU A 41 1.95 11.80 12.72
N CYS A 42 2.56 12.72 13.48
CA CYS A 42 2.36 12.80 14.93
C CYS A 42 0.87 13.01 15.27
N GLY A 43 0.37 12.25 16.24
CA GLY A 43 -1.02 12.31 16.70
C GLY A 43 -1.97 11.34 16.00
N LYS A 44 -1.54 10.68 14.92
CA LYS A 44 -2.29 9.61 14.24
C LYS A 44 -1.99 8.24 14.85
N ARG A 45 -2.86 7.27 14.55
CA ARG A 45 -2.62 5.87 14.93
C ARG A 45 -1.37 5.36 14.21
N ALA A 46 -0.55 4.62 14.92
CA ALA A 46 0.64 3.99 14.37
C ALA A 46 0.25 2.71 13.59
N ASP A 47 -0.42 2.91 12.47
CA ASP A 47 -0.90 1.87 11.55
C ASP A 47 -0.14 1.99 10.20
N PHE A 48 0.77 1.06 9.93
CA PHE A 48 1.52 1.02 8.66
C PHE A 48 2.10 -0.37 8.38
N ALA A 49 2.45 -0.62 7.12
CA ALA A 49 3.19 -1.82 6.70
C ALA A 49 4.64 -1.45 6.40
N VAL A 50 5.57 -2.38 6.70
CA VAL A 50 6.97 -2.29 6.29
C VAL A 50 7.17 -3.28 5.15
N LEU A 51 7.68 -2.78 4.03
CA LEU A 51 7.89 -3.54 2.80
C LEU A 51 9.39 -3.81 2.61
N GLU A 52 9.72 -4.98 2.05
CA GLU A 52 11.12 -5.37 1.76
C GLU A 52 11.71 -4.62 0.56
N ASP A 53 10.85 -4.17 -0.36
CA ASP A 53 11.22 -3.38 -1.53
C ASP A 53 10.56 -1.99 -1.48
N ASP A 54 11.19 -1.00 -2.11
CA ASP A 54 10.54 0.29 -2.39
C ASP A 54 9.59 0.13 -3.59
N PRO A 55 8.25 0.23 -3.39
CA PRO A 55 7.28 0.08 -4.47
C PRO A 55 7.46 1.13 -5.59
N THR A 56 8.06 2.28 -5.29
CA THR A 56 8.26 3.38 -6.26
C THR A 56 9.44 3.12 -7.22
N GLU A 57 10.34 2.19 -6.88
CA GLU A 57 11.56 1.93 -7.66
C GLU A 57 11.53 0.61 -8.45
N ILE A 58 10.76 -0.38 -8.01
CA ILE A 58 10.79 -1.74 -8.61
C ILE A 58 9.95 -1.92 -9.88
N GLY A 59 9.14 -0.93 -10.24
CA GLY A 59 8.25 -0.95 -11.40
C GLY A 59 6.94 -1.73 -11.19
N ALA A 60 5.89 -1.31 -11.91
CA ALA A 60 4.51 -1.74 -11.69
C ALA A 60 4.29 -3.26 -11.80
N ASP A 61 5.03 -3.96 -12.66
CA ASP A 61 4.86 -5.40 -12.85
C ASP A 61 5.36 -6.23 -11.65
N ARG A 62 6.27 -5.68 -10.84
CA ARG A 62 6.85 -6.34 -9.65
C ARG A 62 6.11 -6.05 -8.36
N LEU A 63 5.21 -5.06 -8.33
CA LEU A 63 4.49 -4.65 -7.11
C LEU A 63 3.77 -5.81 -6.40
N ARG A 64 3.22 -6.76 -7.17
CA ARG A 64 2.52 -7.93 -6.64
C ARG A 64 3.42 -8.92 -5.90
N ASP A 65 4.74 -8.83 -6.12
CA ASP A 65 5.75 -9.72 -5.55
C ASP A 65 6.48 -9.07 -4.36
N VAL A 66 6.13 -7.83 -3.99
CA VAL A 66 6.72 -7.15 -2.84
C VAL A 66 6.36 -7.90 -1.57
N SER A 67 7.39 -8.37 -0.87
CA SER A 67 7.21 -9.02 0.42
C SER A 67 6.95 -7.97 1.51
N VAL A 68 6.04 -8.31 2.41
CA VAL A 68 5.78 -7.52 3.62
C VAL A 68 6.69 -8.07 4.71
N TRP A 69 7.57 -7.24 5.25
CA TRP A 69 8.39 -7.60 6.42
C TRP A 69 7.49 -7.78 7.65
N GLY A 70 6.52 -6.89 7.81
CA GLY A 70 5.55 -6.91 8.89
C GLY A 70 4.64 -5.69 8.87
N THR A 71 3.72 -5.64 9.83
CA THR A 71 2.83 -4.50 10.04
C THR A 71 2.98 -3.97 11.45
N VAL A 72 2.68 -2.69 11.61
CA VAL A 72 2.45 -2.07 12.91
C VAL A 72 0.97 -1.71 12.96
N GLN A 73 0.29 -2.14 14.00
CA GLN A 73 -1.11 -1.83 14.25
C GLN A 73 -1.27 -1.29 15.66
N ASP A 74 -1.80 -0.08 15.77
CA ASP A 74 -1.94 0.68 17.03
C ASP A 74 -0.64 0.68 17.85
N GLY A 75 0.50 0.84 17.15
CA GLY A 75 1.83 0.85 17.75
C GLY A 75 2.40 -0.52 18.14
N ARG A 76 1.67 -1.61 17.90
CA ARG A 76 2.14 -2.99 18.15
C ARG A 76 2.70 -3.59 16.87
N VAL A 77 3.87 -4.21 16.97
CA VAL A 77 4.55 -4.83 15.84
C VAL A 77 4.04 -6.26 15.63
N PHE A 78 3.70 -6.58 14.39
CA PHE A 78 3.29 -7.90 13.91
C PHE A 78 4.20 -8.30 12.75
N PRO A 79 5.23 -9.14 12.99
CA PRO A 79 6.06 -9.68 11.92
C PRO A 79 5.20 -10.49 10.94
N ALA A 80 5.51 -10.40 9.64
CA ALA A 80 4.98 -11.39 8.71
C ALA A 80 5.55 -12.77 9.09
N ALA A 81 4.71 -13.80 9.18
CA ALA A 81 5.22 -15.15 9.34
C ALA A 81 6.10 -15.50 8.13
N GLU A 82 7.20 -16.23 8.34
CA GLU A 82 7.96 -16.81 7.23
C GLU A 82 6.98 -17.70 6.42
N ILE A 83 6.65 -17.28 5.20
CA ILE A 83 5.82 -18.05 4.25
C ILE A 83 6.72 -18.96 3.43
#